data_AF-A0A916EHB4-F1
#
_entry.id   AF-A0A916EHB4-F1
#
_cell.length_a   1.000
_cell.length_b   1.000
_cell.length_c   1.000
_cell.angle_alpha   90.00
_cell.angle_beta   90.00
_cell.angle_gamma   90.00
#
_symmetry.space_group_name_H-M   'P 1'
#
loop_
_entity.id
_entity.type
_entity.pdbx_description
1 polymer ?
#
loop_
_entity_poly.entity_id
_entity_poly.type
_entity_poly.pdbx_seq_one_letter_code
_entity_poly.pdbx_strand_id
1 'polypeptide(L)'
;MPELSKILNRIMKNRSVKGEVREWYRREFENKNWELQNVLNNSAIGATIAHICGANAVAITGAVASFPNVLLGLTGADIIPTRGLDENWKIAGGRPTNAVPVTPNAGGGVPIILAGIRSGQRLDHIKNHFPSTDRYLRMFEIGALKQEAHESVSSYWAKILKYGNQLGYSNAQKKTAFMSRVRKDIKEEIYRIG
;
A
#
# COMPACT_ATOMS: atom_id res chain seq x y z
N MET A 1 -6.93 6.66 -12.48
CA MET A 1 -6.36 6.41 -11.13
C MET A 1 -7.14 5.49 -10.17
N PRO A 2 -8.38 4.99 -10.45
CA PRO A 2 -8.99 3.89 -9.66
C PRO A 2 -8.31 2.52 -9.83
N GLU A 3 -7.48 2.40 -10.88
CA GLU A 3 -7.00 1.12 -11.38
C GLU A 3 -6.01 0.41 -10.45
N LEU A 4 -5.18 1.11 -9.68
CA LEU A 4 -4.21 0.46 -8.78
C LEU A 4 -4.85 -0.12 -7.52
N SER A 5 -5.86 0.56 -6.95
CA SER A 5 -6.68 -0.01 -5.88
C SER A 5 -7.48 -1.21 -6.39
N LYS A 6 -8.02 -1.14 -7.62
CA LYS A 6 -8.64 -2.30 -8.28
C LYS A 6 -7.63 -3.42 -8.53
N ILE A 7 -6.40 -3.13 -8.97
CA ILE A 7 -5.34 -4.11 -9.23
C ILE A 7 -4.94 -4.79 -7.92
N LEU A 8 -4.68 -4.04 -6.85
CA LEU A 8 -4.41 -4.58 -5.52
C LEU A 8 -5.57 -5.46 -5.04
N ASN A 9 -6.81 -4.97 -5.09
CA ASN A 9 -7.99 -5.76 -4.71
C ASN A 9 -8.15 -7.02 -5.58
N ARG A 10 -7.81 -6.96 -6.87
CA ARG A 10 -7.97 -8.07 -7.83
C ARG A 10 -6.85 -9.10 -7.70
N ILE A 11 -5.63 -8.68 -7.36
CA ILE A 11 -4.52 -9.56 -6.98
C ILE A 11 -4.85 -10.27 -5.66
N MET A 12 -5.35 -9.52 -4.67
CA MET A 12 -5.73 -10.06 -3.35
C MET A 12 -6.95 -11.00 -3.40
N LYS A 13 -7.88 -10.77 -4.34
CA LYS A 13 -9.02 -11.66 -4.63
C LYS A 13 -8.68 -12.82 -5.56
N ASN A 14 -7.48 -12.85 -6.15
CA ASN A 14 -7.09 -13.92 -7.07
C ASN A 14 -6.85 -15.20 -6.27
N ARG A 15 -7.63 -16.25 -6.56
CA ARG A 15 -7.57 -17.59 -5.93
C ARG A 15 -6.17 -18.23 -5.98
N SER A 16 -5.28 -17.72 -6.83
CA SER A 16 -3.89 -18.18 -6.96
C SER A 16 -2.94 -17.65 -5.86
N VAL A 17 -3.33 -16.68 -5.04
CA VAL A 17 -2.53 -16.24 -3.88
C VAL A 17 -2.84 -17.21 -2.74
N LYS A 18 -1.94 -18.19 -2.54
CA LYS A 18 -2.02 -19.21 -1.46
C LYS A 18 -2.33 -18.57 -0.10
N GLY A 19 -2.97 -19.37 0.77
CA GLY A 19 -3.63 -18.96 2.01
C GLY A 19 -2.84 -18.04 2.94
N GLU A 20 -1.53 -18.22 3.10
CA GLU A 20 -0.73 -17.47 4.08
C GLU A 20 -0.72 -15.97 3.82
N VAL A 21 -0.59 -15.52 2.57
CA VAL A 21 -0.52 -14.09 2.31
C VAL A 21 -1.89 -13.45 2.31
N ARG A 22 -2.88 -14.19 1.80
CA ARG A 22 -4.26 -13.75 1.90
C ARG A 22 -4.64 -13.58 3.38
N GLU A 23 -4.24 -14.52 4.23
CA GLU A 23 -4.51 -14.46 5.66
C GLU A 23 -3.74 -13.36 6.35
N TRP A 24 -2.45 -13.17 6.04
CA TRP A 24 -1.68 -12.03 6.53
C TRP A 24 -2.34 -10.71 6.15
N TYR A 25 -2.66 -10.50 4.88
CA TYR A 25 -3.28 -9.25 4.43
C TYR A 25 -4.62 -9.01 5.10
N ARG A 26 -5.44 -10.06 5.22
CA ARG A 26 -6.75 -9.98 5.86
C ARG A 26 -6.60 -9.62 7.34
N ARG A 27 -5.68 -10.26 8.04
CA ARG A 27 -5.34 -9.96 9.43
C ARG A 27 -4.83 -8.54 9.63
N GLU A 28 -3.97 -8.06 8.72
CA GLU A 28 -3.35 -6.74 8.83
C GLU A 28 -4.25 -5.59 8.39
N PHE A 29 -5.18 -5.79 7.46
CA PHE A 29 -5.91 -4.66 6.84
C PHE A 29 -7.43 -4.79 6.85
N GLU A 30 -8.00 -5.99 6.97
CA GLU A 30 -9.46 -6.14 6.91
C GLU A 30 -10.11 -5.59 8.18
N ASN A 31 -11.09 -4.70 8.00
CA ASN A 31 -11.81 -4.02 9.07
C ASN A 31 -10.91 -3.24 10.05
N LYS A 32 -9.72 -2.82 9.59
CA LYS A 32 -8.78 -2.02 10.38
C LYS A 32 -8.88 -0.54 10.05
N ASN A 33 -8.53 0.26 11.04
CA ASN A 33 -8.27 1.70 10.95
C ASN A 33 -6.77 1.97 10.91
N TRP A 34 -6.37 3.23 10.73
CA TRP A 34 -4.96 3.63 10.69
C TRP A 34 -4.60 4.53 11.86
N GLU A 35 -3.74 4.05 12.75
CA GLU A 35 -3.26 4.76 13.93
C GLU A 35 -1.97 5.53 13.62
N LEU A 36 -1.85 6.75 14.15
CA LEU A 36 -0.64 7.57 14.11
C LEU A 36 -0.04 7.63 15.51
N GLN A 37 0.84 6.69 15.86
CA GLN A 37 1.37 6.58 17.23
C GLN A 37 2.11 7.83 17.70
N ASN A 38 2.72 8.56 16.78
CA ASN A 38 3.53 9.74 17.05
C ASN A 38 2.78 11.05 16.80
N VAL A 39 1.45 11.00 16.65
CA VAL A 39 0.61 12.19 16.45
C VAL A 39 -0.62 12.09 17.35
N LEU A 40 -0.65 12.90 18.40
CA LEU A 40 -1.72 12.92 19.39
C LEU A 40 -2.84 13.88 19.01
N ASN A 41 -4.04 13.61 19.52
CA ASN A 41 -5.26 14.34 19.20
C ASN A 41 -5.45 15.65 19.98
N ASN A 42 -4.40 16.22 20.57
CA ASN A 42 -4.43 17.43 21.40
C ASN A 42 -3.45 18.52 20.93
N SER A 43 -3.07 18.51 19.65
CA SER A 43 -2.08 19.45 19.09
C SER A 43 -2.54 20.90 18.96
N ALA A 44 -3.84 21.18 19.05
CA ALA A 44 -4.46 22.49 18.77
C ALA A 44 -4.18 23.09 17.37
N ILE A 45 -3.40 22.41 16.51
CA ILE A 45 -3.05 22.86 15.15
C ILE A 45 -4.28 22.92 14.23
N GLY A 46 -5.27 22.05 14.47
CA GLY A 46 -6.55 22.13 13.77
C GLY A 46 -7.36 20.84 13.86
N ALA A 47 -8.63 20.93 13.45
CA ALA A 47 -9.59 19.83 13.55
C ALA A 47 -9.45 18.73 12.48
N THR A 48 -8.46 18.82 11.57
CA THR A 48 -8.33 17.88 10.45
C THR A 48 -6.87 17.47 10.24
N ILE A 49 -6.66 16.29 9.65
CA ILE A 49 -5.33 15.86 9.22
C ILE A 49 -4.73 16.82 8.21
N ALA A 50 -5.54 17.44 7.35
CA ALA A 50 -5.04 18.41 6.37
C ALA A 50 -4.42 19.64 7.05
N HIS A 51 -4.97 20.09 8.19
CA HIS A 51 -4.37 21.15 8.99
C HIS A 51 -3.02 20.73 9.57
N ILE A 52 -2.92 19.51 10.09
CA ILE A 52 -1.63 18.98 10.60
C ILE A 52 -0.62 18.86 9.47
N CYS A 53 -0.97 18.29 8.32
CA CYS A 53 -0.09 18.22 7.14
C CYS A 53 0.37 19.60 6.66
N GLY A 54 -0.50 20.62 6.74
CA GLY A 54 -0.20 21.99 6.30
C GLY A 54 0.58 22.82 7.32
N ALA A 55 0.83 22.30 8.52
CA ALA A 55 1.52 23.03 9.57
C ALA A 55 3.01 23.22 9.24
N ASN A 56 3.51 24.45 9.43
CA ASN A 56 4.94 24.72 9.32
C ASN A 56 5.70 24.20 10.55
N ALA A 57 7.03 24.20 10.48
CA ALA A 57 7.89 23.71 11.56
C ALA A 57 7.71 24.46 12.89
N VAL A 58 7.38 25.75 12.85
CA VAL A 58 7.13 26.57 14.06
C VAL A 58 5.86 26.09 14.77
N ALA A 59 4.78 25.83 14.03
CA ALA A 59 3.53 25.32 14.60
C ALA A 59 3.69 23.91 15.18
N ILE A 60 4.42 23.02 14.49
CA ILE A 60 4.75 21.69 15.00
C ILE A 60 5.59 21.77 16.28
N THR A 61 6.61 22.64 16.30
CA THR A 61 7.46 22.86 17.48
C THR A 61 6.66 23.41 18.66
N GLY A 62 5.75 24.36 18.41
CA GLY A 62 4.84 24.89 19.43
C GLY A 62 3.88 23.85 20.01
N ALA A 63 3.63 22.76 19.28
CA ALA A 63 2.76 21.65 19.69
C ALA A 63 3.52 20.35 20.00
N VAL A 64 4.84 20.41 20.27
CA VAL A 64 5.73 19.23 20.39
C VAL A 64 5.23 18.16 21.37
N ALA A 65 4.53 18.54 22.44
CA ALA A 65 3.93 17.61 23.39
C ALA A 65 2.90 16.64 22.74
N SER A 66 2.35 17.01 21.59
CA SER A 66 1.43 16.19 20.79
C SER A 66 2.12 15.37 19.70
N PHE A 67 3.45 15.42 19.60
CA PHE A 67 4.23 14.71 18.59
C PHE A 67 5.36 13.88 19.23
N PRO A 68 5.02 12.85 20.04
CA PRO A 68 6.03 12.04 20.70
C PRO A 68 6.90 11.33 19.66
N ASN A 69 8.21 11.31 19.87
CA ASN A 69 9.21 10.71 18.97
C ASN A 69 9.36 11.39 17.60
N VAL A 70 8.84 12.61 17.42
CA VAL A 70 9.08 13.43 16.23
C VAL A 70 10.20 14.43 16.51
N LEU A 71 11.16 14.53 15.58
CA LEU A 71 12.24 15.50 15.69
C LEU A 71 11.74 16.93 15.49
N LEU A 72 12.33 17.87 16.23
CA LEU A 72 12.07 19.29 16.07
C LEU A 72 12.52 19.78 14.70
N GLY A 73 11.85 20.81 14.19
CA GLY A 73 12.15 21.42 12.89
C GLY A 73 11.47 20.75 11.69
N LEU A 74 10.74 19.64 11.89
CA LEU A 74 9.93 19.00 10.85
C LEU A 74 8.62 19.75 10.62
N THR A 75 8.19 19.79 9.36
CA THR A 75 6.87 20.29 8.98
C THR A 75 5.81 19.20 9.09
N GLY A 76 4.55 19.60 9.05
CA GLY A 76 3.41 18.69 8.98
C GLY A 76 3.49 17.69 7.84
N ALA A 77 4.00 18.11 6.68
CA ALA A 77 4.13 17.27 5.50
C ALA A 77 5.26 16.24 5.63
N ASP A 78 6.30 16.54 6.40
CA ASP A 78 7.38 15.60 6.71
C ASP A 78 6.89 14.48 7.64
N ILE A 79 5.99 14.82 8.57
CA ILE A 79 5.45 13.87 9.55
C ILE A 79 4.33 13.04 8.92
N ILE A 80 3.35 13.73 8.33
CA ILE A 80 2.17 13.14 7.70
C ILE A 80 2.25 13.47 6.20
N PRO A 81 2.68 12.51 5.37
CA PRO A 81 2.90 12.78 3.96
C PRO A 81 1.59 13.17 3.26
N THR A 82 1.70 14.12 2.33
CA THR A 82 0.63 14.45 1.40
C THR A 82 0.30 13.27 0.49
N ARG A 83 -0.95 13.20 0.03
CA ARG A 83 -1.52 12.06 -0.71
C ARG A 83 -0.60 11.56 -1.84
N GLY A 84 -0.28 10.26 -1.85
CA GLY A 84 0.59 9.60 -2.82
C GLY A 84 0.67 8.08 -2.66
N LEU A 85 1.48 7.42 -3.49
CA LEU A 85 1.77 5.98 -3.34
C LEU A 85 3.12 5.72 -2.66
N ASP A 86 4.06 6.67 -2.75
CA ASP A 86 5.37 6.58 -2.09
C ASP A 86 5.39 7.38 -0.78
N GLU A 87 4.35 7.18 0.02
CA GLU A 87 4.19 7.85 1.31
C GLU A 87 5.01 7.11 2.37
N ASN A 88 5.90 7.82 3.07
CA ASN A 88 6.60 7.30 4.23
C ASN A 88 5.83 7.66 5.51
N TRP A 89 5.17 6.68 6.13
CA TRP A 89 4.38 6.90 7.34
C TRP A 89 5.15 6.64 8.64
N LYS A 90 6.46 6.36 8.54
CA LYS A 90 7.30 5.99 9.68
C LYS A 90 7.39 7.08 10.75
N ILE A 91 7.48 8.36 10.33
CA ILE A 91 7.62 9.48 11.27
C ILE A 91 6.34 9.63 12.10
N ALA A 92 5.17 9.55 11.47
CA ALA A 92 3.89 9.54 12.19
C ALA A 92 3.62 8.25 13.00
N GLY A 93 4.47 7.22 12.89
CA GLY A 93 4.23 5.92 13.52
C GLY A 93 2.98 5.23 12.97
N GLY A 94 2.76 5.35 11.66
CA GLY A 94 1.57 4.82 10.99
C GLY A 94 1.48 3.30 11.06
N ARG A 95 0.34 2.77 11.56
CA ARG A 95 0.09 1.32 11.60
C ARG A 95 -1.40 0.95 11.53
N PRO A 96 -1.74 -0.27 11.07
CA PRO A 96 -3.10 -0.77 11.19
C PRO A 96 -3.52 -0.99 12.65
N THR A 97 -4.78 -0.69 12.99
CA THR A 97 -5.34 -0.87 14.34
C THR A 97 -6.80 -1.32 14.31
N ASN A 98 -7.25 -1.97 15.38
CA ASN A 98 -8.66 -2.28 15.63
C ASN A 98 -9.38 -1.16 16.41
N ALA A 99 -8.64 -0.17 16.91
CA ALA A 99 -9.21 0.87 17.74
C ALA A 99 -10.17 1.78 16.95
N VAL A 100 -11.11 2.38 17.68
CA VAL A 100 -12.11 3.29 17.09
C VAL A 100 -11.45 4.56 16.53
N PRO A 101 -12.00 5.17 15.46
CA PRO A 101 -11.48 6.42 14.95
C PRO A 101 -11.43 7.51 16.01
N VAL A 102 -10.34 8.26 16.03
CA VAL A 102 -10.11 9.39 16.92
C VAL A 102 -9.77 10.58 16.06
N THR A 103 -10.60 11.62 16.13
CA THR A 103 -10.41 12.83 15.33
C THR A 103 -9.28 13.69 15.91
N PRO A 104 -8.57 14.44 15.05
CA PRO A 104 -7.66 15.49 15.51
C PRO A 104 -8.38 16.48 16.44
N ASN A 105 -7.64 17.05 17.39
CA ASN A 105 -8.12 18.04 18.34
C ASN A 105 -9.34 17.62 19.19
N ALA A 106 -9.51 16.32 19.46
CA ALA A 106 -10.52 15.82 20.40
C ALA A 106 -10.09 15.93 21.88
N GLY A 107 -8.87 16.42 22.15
CA GLY A 107 -8.42 16.83 23.49
C GLY A 107 -8.02 15.69 24.44
N GLY A 108 -7.97 14.45 23.96
CA GLY A 108 -7.72 13.27 24.81
C GLY A 108 -6.26 12.96 25.11
N GLY A 109 -5.29 13.59 24.42
CA GLY A 109 -3.87 13.23 24.53
C GLY A 109 -3.54 11.83 24.01
N VAL A 110 -4.41 11.26 23.16
CA VAL A 110 -4.27 9.91 22.61
C VAL A 110 -3.92 9.95 21.11
N PRO A 111 -3.29 8.90 20.56
CA PRO A 111 -3.01 8.81 19.14
C PRO A 111 -4.24 9.09 18.25
N ILE A 112 -4.03 9.81 17.17
CA ILE A 112 -5.06 10.01 16.15
C ILE A 112 -5.27 8.69 15.41
N ILE A 113 -6.54 8.33 15.17
CA ILE A 113 -6.92 7.11 14.44
C ILE A 113 -7.83 7.49 13.28
N LEU A 114 -7.37 7.22 12.06
CA LEU A 114 -8.09 7.49 10.83
C LEU A 114 -9.01 6.32 10.48
N ALA A 115 -10.23 6.65 10.07
CA ALA A 115 -11.18 5.65 9.61
C ALA A 115 -10.69 4.98 8.31
N GLY A 116 -10.57 3.65 8.34
CA GLY A 116 -10.08 2.83 7.24
C GLY A 116 -8.60 3.04 6.90
N ILE A 117 -8.14 2.33 5.86
CA ILE A 117 -6.74 2.35 5.42
C ILE A 117 -6.66 2.61 3.92
N ARG A 118 -5.88 3.64 3.55
CA ARG A 118 -5.64 4.10 2.18
C ARG A 118 -4.58 3.26 1.47
N SER A 119 -4.52 3.37 0.14
CA SER A 119 -3.58 2.58 -0.68
C SER A 119 -2.10 2.85 -0.37
N GLY A 120 -1.71 4.11 -0.13
CA GLY A 120 -0.33 4.47 0.22
C GLY A 120 0.10 3.87 1.57
N GLN A 121 -0.75 3.98 2.59
CA GLN A 121 -0.58 3.35 3.90
C GLN A 121 -0.43 1.82 3.82
N ARG A 122 -1.27 1.14 3.01
CA ARG A 122 -1.13 -0.31 2.78
C ARG A 122 0.22 -0.64 2.15
N LEU A 123 0.64 0.14 1.15
CA LEU A 123 1.89 -0.12 0.45
C LEU A 123 3.09 0.07 1.37
N ASP A 124 3.12 1.15 2.16
CA ASP A 124 4.18 1.40 3.15
C ASP A 124 4.21 0.29 4.23
N HIS A 125 3.06 -0.12 4.76
CA HIS A 125 3.01 -1.22 5.73
C HIS A 125 3.51 -2.54 5.15
N ILE A 126 3.13 -2.87 3.91
CA ILE A 126 3.60 -4.07 3.20
C ILE A 126 5.11 -4.02 2.97
N LYS A 127 5.64 -2.87 2.53
CA LYS A 127 7.09 -2.68 2.30
C LYS A 127 7.90 -3.02 3.55
N ASN A 128 7.44 -2.57 4.71
CA ASN A 128 8.21 -2.62 5.95
C ASN A 128 7.94 -3.85 6.84
N HIS A 129 6.74 -4.44 6.80
CA HIS A 129 6.32 -5.47 7.77
C HIS A 129 5.95 -6.81 7.14
N PHE A 130 5.93 -6.92 5.80
CA PHE A 130 5.72 -8.22 5.18
C PHE A 130 7.00 -9.06 5.24
N PRO A 131 6.98 -10.28 5.80
CA PRO A 131 8.17 -11.10 6.04
C PRO A 131 8.94 -11.54 4.76
N SER A 132 8.45 -11.21 3.55
CA SER A 132 9.20 -11.35 2.30
C SER A 132 8.88 -10.24 1.30
N THR A 133 9.30 -9.01 1.62
CA THR A 133 9.13 -7.80 0.78
C THR A 133 9.51 -8.04 -0.69
N ASP A 134 10.59 -8.79 -0.91
CA ASP A 134 11.12 -9.11 -2.24
C ASP A 134 10.21 -10.04 -3.07
N ARG A 135 9.49 -10.95 -2.41
CA ARG A 135 8.53 -11.86 -3.03
C ARG A 135 7.27 -11.09 -3.45
N TYR A 136 6.86 -10.10 -2.65
CA TYR A 136 5.65 -9.32 -2.94
C TYR A 136 5.85 -8.20 -3.95
N LEU A 137 7.00 -7.52 -3.96
CA LEU A 137 7.35 -6.59 -5.04
C LEU A 137 7.37 -7.34 -6.38
N ARG A 138 7.94 -8.54 -6.44
CA ARG A 138 7.90 -9.40 -7.64
C ARG A 138 6.50 -9.93 -7.97
N MET A 139 5.67 -10.26 -6.97
CA MET A 139 4.26 -10.63 -7.17
C MET A 139 3.41 -9.46 -7.66
N PHE A 140 3.70 -8.24 -7.21
CA PHE A 140 3.07 -7.01 -7.66
C PHE A 140 3.56 -6.64 -9.06
N GLU A 141 4.85 -6.83 -9.37
CA GLU A 141 5.40 -6.72 -10.72
C GLU A 141 4.70 -7.70 -11.66
N ILE A 142 4.64 -9.02 -11.40
CA ILE A 142 3.83 -9.94 -12.23
C ILE A 142 2.34 -9.55 -12.23
N GLY A 143 1.85 -9.09 -11.09
CA GLY A 143 0.54 -8.52 -10.82
C GLY A 143 0.22 -7.23 -11.60
N ALA A 144 1.22 -6.57 -12.17
CA ALA A 144 1.10 -5.33 -12.93
C ALA A 144 1.65 -5.48 -14.37
N LEU A 145 2.43 -6.54 -14.63
CA LEU A 145 2.98 -6.90 -15.93
C LEU A 145 1.84 -7.06 -16.93
N LYS A 146 1.65 -6.03 -17.75
CA LYS A 146 0.96 -6.11 -19.03
C LYS A 146 2.04 -6.18 -20.10
N GLN A 147 1.78 -6.95 -21.15
CA GLN A 147 2.67 -6.92 -22.29
C GLN A 147 2.66 -5.50 -22.88
N GLU A 148 3.82 -4.86 -22.95
CA GLU A 148 3.95 -3.51 -23.47
C GLU A 148 3.72 -3.46 -24.99
N ALA A 149 3.40 -2.28 -25.53
CA ALA A 149 3.05 -2.12 -26.95
C ALA A 149 4.19 -2.56 -27.91
N HIS A 150 5.44 -2.42 -27.48
CA HIS A 150 6.65 -2.78 -28.22
C HIS A 150 7.34 -4.04 -27.66
N GLU A 151 6.76 -4.70 -26.64
CA GLU A 151 7.31 -5.92 -26.09
C GLU A 151 6.83 -7.16 -26.86
N SER A 152 7.78 -8.04 -27.21
CA SER A 152 7.47 -9.32 -27.85
C SER A 152 6.80 -10.30 -26.88
N VAL A 153 5.98 -11.20 -27.41
CA VAL A 153 5.30 -12.25 -26.61
C VAL A 153 6.30 -13.11 -25.85
N SER A 154 7.42 -13.45 -26.50
CA SER A 154 8.48 -14.26 -25.90
C SER A 154 9.20 -13.53 -24.76
N SER A 155 9.46 -12.22 -24.91
CA SER A 155 10.03 -11.40 -23.82
C SER A 155 9.08 -11.34 -22.62
N TYR A 156 7.79 -11.10 -22.90
CA TYR A 156 6.75 -11.05 -21.87
C TYR A 156 6.59 -12.39 -21.15
N TRP A 157 6.60 -13.51 -21.89
CA TRP A 157 6.59 -14.86 -21.34
C TRP A 157 7.84 -15.18 -20.51
N ALA A 158 9.02 -14.75 -20.95
CA ALA A 158 10.27 -14.92 -20.21
C ALA A 158 10.25 -14.19 -18.86
N LYS A 159 9.65 -12.99 -18.79
CA LYS A 159 9.43 -12.27 -17.53
C LYS A 159 8.50 -13.09 -16.60
N ILE A 160 7.37 -13.58 -17.12
CA ILE A 160 6.44 -14.41 -16.33
C ILE A 160 7.07 -15.72 -15.86
N LEU A 161 7.91 -16.35 -16.68
CA LEU A 161 8.67 -17.54 -16.27
C LEU A 161 9.68 -17.21 -15.17
N LYS A 162 10.51 -16.18 -15.37
CA LYS A 162 11.54 -15.74 -14.41
C LYS A 162 10.94 -15.45 -13.04
N TYR A 163 9.94 -14.59 -13.01
CA TYR A 163 9.30 -14.21 -11.76
C TYR A 163 8.41 -15.34 -11.21
N GLY A 164 7.68 -16.06 -12.06
CA GLY A 164 6.89 -17.22 -11.63
C GLY A 164 7.72 -18.32 -10.97
N ASN A 165 8.93 -18.59 -11.47
CA ASN A 165 9.88 -19.53 -10.85
C ASN A 165 10.32 -19.05 -9.47
N GLN A 166 10.69 -17.77 -9.34
CA GLN A 166 11.07 -17.16 -8.06
C GLN A 166 9.94 -17.18 -7.01
N LEU A 167 8.69 -17.25 -7.46
CA LEU A 167 7.51 -17.31 -6.59
C LEU A 167 7.05 -18.73 -6.27
N GLY A 168 7.64 -19.75 -6.90
CA GLY A 168 7.20 -21.15 -6.79
C GLY A 168 5.88 -21.44 -7.51
N TYR A 169 5.56 -20.71 -8.59
CA TYR A 169 4.36 -20.96 -9.38
C TYR A 169 4.47 -22.27 -10.17
N SER A 170 3.38 -23.03 -10.20
CA SER A 170 3.21 -24.12 -11.15
C SER A 170 3.11 -23.60 -12.58
N ASN A 171 3.34 -24.47 -13.56
CA ASN A 171 3.21 -24.12 -14.98
C ASN A 171 1.79 -23.64 -15.34
N ALA A 172 0.76 -24.18 -14.68
CA ALA A 172 -0.62 -23.74 -14.85
C ALA A 172 -0.83 -22.29 -14.35
N GLN A 173 -0.22 -21.92 -13.24
CA GLN A 173 -0.31 -20.55 -12.69
C GLN A 173 0.42 -19.54 -13.57
N LYS A 174 1.60 -19.91 -14.11
CA LYS A 174 2.34 -19.08 -15.07
C LYS A 174 1.53 -18.83 -16.35
N LYS A 175 0.93 -19.90 -16.91
CA LYS A 175 0.02 -19.80 -18.08
C LYS A 175 -1.18 -18.90 -17.79
N THR A 176 -1.80 -19.03 -16.62
CA THR A 176 -2.94 -18.21 -16.22
C THR A 176 -2.58 -16.73 -16.11
N ALA A 177 -1.43 -16.42 -15.50
CA ALA A 177 -0.93 -15.05 -15.40
C ALA A 177 -0.70 -14.42 -16.78
N PHE A 178 -0.07 -15.18 -17.69
CA PHE A 178 0.17 -14.76 -19.08
C PHE A 178 -1.14 -14.48 -19.83
N MET A 179 -2.08 -15.42 -19.84
CA MET A 179 -3.37 -15.28 -20.55
C MET A 179 -4.25 -14.16 -20.00
N SER A 180 -4.06 -13.77 -18.74
CA SER A 180 -4.82 -12.68 -18.12
C SER A 180 -4.41 -11.29 -18.60
N ARG A 181 -3.20 -11.13 -19.17
CA ARG A 181 -2.59 -9.81 -19.43
C ARG A 181 -1.71 -9.69 -20.69
N VAL A 182 -1.64 -10.75 -21.50
CA VAL A 182 -1.20 -10.67 -22.90
C VAL A 182 -2.06 -9.66 -23.67
N ARG A 183 -1.49 -8.97 -24.66
CA ARG A 183 -2.23 -7.95 -25.43
C ARG A 183 -3.45 -8.57 -26.13
N LYS A 184 -4.49 -7.75 -26.32
CA LYS A 184 -5.81 -8.22 -26.80
C LYS A 184 -5.76 -8.75 -28.23
N ASP A 185 -5.02 -8.09 -29.11
CA ASP A 185 -4.72 -8.51 -30.49
C ASP A 185 -4.13 -9.93 -30.52
N ILE A 186 -3.12 -10.18 -29.69
CA ILE A 186 -2.44 -11.48 -29.60
C ILE A 186 -3.32 -12.53 -28.92
N LYS A 187 -4.11 -12.11 -27.93
CA LYS A 187 -5.06 -12.98 -27.25
C LYS A 187 -6.13 -13.52 -28.21
N GLU A 188 -6.65 -12.65 -29.07
CA GLU A 188 -7.61 -13.03 -30.11
C GLU A 188 -6.98 -13.94 -31.16
N GLU A 189 -5.71 -13.73 -31.52
CA GLU A 189 -4.98 -14.62 -32.42
C GLU A 189 -4.73 -16.01 -31.81
N ILE A 190 -4.35 -16.08 -30.53
CA ILE A 190 -4.21 -17.36 -29.79
C ILE A 190 -5.54 -18.14 -29.74
N TYR A 191 -6.66 -17.46 -29.57
CA TYR A 191 -8.00 -18.10 -29.59
C TYR A 191 -8.46 -18.53 -30.98
N ARG A 192 -7.87 -17.99 -32.05
CA ARG A 192 -8.19 -18.40 -33.44
C ARG A 192 -7.35 -19.58 -33.92
N ILE A 193 -6.19 -19.82 -33.31
CA ILE A 193 -5.25 -20.89 -33.69
C ILE A 193 -5.45 -22.16 -32.84
N GLY A 194 -6.07 -22.04 -31.66
CA GLY A 194 -6.51 -23.18 -30.83
C GLY A 194 -7.91 -23.64 -31.17
#